data_AF-A0A9E2R6N7-F1
#
_entry.id   AF-A0A9E2R6N7-F1
#
_cell.length_a   1.000
_cell.length_b   1.000
_cell.length_c   1.000
_cell.angle_alpha   90.00
_cell.angle_beta   90.00
_cell.angle_gamma   90.00
#
_symmetry.space_group_name_H-M   'P 1'
#
loop_
_entity.id
_entity.type
_entity.pdbx_description
1 polymer ?
#
loop_
_entity_poly.entity_id
_entity_poly.type
_entity_poly.pdbx_seq_one_letter_code
_entity_poly.pdbx_strand_id
1 'polypeptide(L)'
;TVTHLREHCLMAVWKPRISSARQGEVAMRLFEAILEANHQRPPGQTQAELNHATYAESLPVIALTCIDPRLNALLPEALGIGPEDFIWLRNAANIITGPLSSTMRSLALACATKGGREIAILGHSDCKVRQATAMDLIQRFRTLGIDRAHLPENLNEFFGLFASERQNVIRGVEFARGSPLIGPGVPVHGLLIDINTGRLEWVVNGYENLPAAPSTPAGAPRGATSLLGTAERLIGIRLDELKFPEGKIGETVKTLARAAEALPAPALEAEPAPTPTSPPPAQELDPSRRYRIIGSDEKVYGPVSAAKVLEWLGEGRIDEQTPAQPEGETEWKPLGSMHGPASSRHPPVPPRLPPALSLLKRKR
;
A
#
# COMPACT_ATOMS: atom_id res chain seq x y z
N THR A 1 45.29 43.34 -58.77
CA THR A 1 44.19 44.29 -58.48
C THR A 1 42.89 43.52 -58.59
N VAL A 2 42.16 43.32 -57.48
CA VAL A 2 40.68 43.31 -57.35
C VAL A 2 39.90 42.37 -58.31
N THR A 3 39.02 41.43 -57.97
CA THR A 3 38.28 40.99 -56.76
C THR A 3 37.39 39.79 -57.19
N HIS A 4 36.98 38.98 -56.20
CA HIS A 4 35.70 38.27 -56.06
C HIS A 4 35.07 37.46 -57.21
N LEU A 5 34.76 36.20 -56.88
CA LEU A 5 33.37 35.73 -56.86
C LEU A 5 33.18 34.65 -55.77
N ARG A 6 32.30 34.96 -54.82
CA ARG A 6 31.76 34.05 -53.79
C ARG A 6 30.62 33.27 -54.43
N GLU A 7 30.65 31.95 -54.32
CA GLU A 7 29.47 31.12 -54.61
C GLU A 7 28.59 31.02 -53.35
N HIS A 8 27.36 31.49 -53.50
CA HIS A 8 26.26 31.30 -52.54
C HIS A 8 25.66 29.90 -52.77
N CYS A 9 25.83 28.98 -51.80
CA CYS A 9 25.03 27.76 -51.74
C CYS A 9 23.85 27.99 -50.78
N LEU A 10 22.65 28.10 -51.34
CA LEU A 10 21.40 28.24 -50.62
C LEU A 10 21.06 26.93 -49.90
N MET A 11 21.13 26.96 -48.57
CA MET A 11 20.58 25.93 -47.69
C MET A 11 19.05 25.89 -47.83
N ALA A 12 18.52 24.87 -48.51
CA ALA A 12 17.10 24.54 -48.48
C ALA A 12 16.77 23.88 -47.14
N VAL A 13 16.19 24.67 -46.23
CA VAL A 13 15.65 24.21 -44.94
C VAL A 13 14.41 23.34 -45.19
N TRP A 14 14.53 22.03 -45.01
CA TRP A 14 13.40 21.11 -44.98
C TRP A 14 12.68 21.24 -43.63
N LYS A 15 11.54 21.94 -43.60
CA LYS A 15 10.59 21.89 -42.48
C LYS A 15 9.52 20.82 -42.78
N PRO A 16 9.37 19.76 -41.98
CA PRO A 16 8.18 18.93 -42.06
C PRO A 16 7.00 19.72 -41.49
N ARG A 17 6.04 20.00 -42.35
CA ARG A 17 4.74 20.57 -42.01
C ARG A 17 3.89 19.43 -41.44
N ILE A 18 3.90 19.25 -40.11
CA ILE A 18 3.00 18.29 -39.45
C ILE A 18 1.62 18.94 -39.39
N SER A 19 0.79 18.61 -40.38
CA SER A 19 -0.65 18.87 -40.36
C SER A 19 -1.39 17.55 -40.54
N SER A 20 -1.92 17.01 -39.44
CA SER A 20 -3.35 16.66 -39.32
C SER A 20 -3.53 15.98 -37.96
N ALA A 21 -4.30 16.62 -37.08
CA ALA A 21 -4.82 15.99 -35.89
C ALA A 21 -5.54 14.68 -36.29
N ARG A 22 -5.03 13.53 -35.83
CA ARG A 22 -5.75 12.27 -35.90
C ARG A 22 -6.82 12.28 -34.81
N GLN A 23 -8.07 12.19 -35.24
CA GLN A 23 -9.20 11.93 -34.36
C GLN A 23 -9.06 10.50 -33.80
N GLY A 24 -9.05 10.38 -32.47
CA GLY A 24 -9.19 9.11 -31.75
C GLY A 24 -7.92 8.50 -31.14
N GLU A 25 -6.87 9.26 -30.89
CA GLU A 25 -5.73 8.75 -30.10
C GLU A 25 -6.17 8.62 -28.64
N VAL A 26 -6.43 7.39 -28.19
CA VAL A 26 -6.64 7.10 -26.77
C VAL A 26 -5.38 7.55 -26.05
N ALA A 27 -5.51 8.54 -25.16
CA ALA A 27 -4.39 9.03 -24.39
C ALA A 27 -3.79 7.85 -23.60
N MET A 28 -2.54 7.52 -23.93
CA MET A 28 -1.77 6.46 -23.29
C MET A 28 -1.67 6.74 -21.78
N ARG A 29 -1.81 5.72 -20.95
CA ARG A 29 -1.63 5.85 -19.49
C ARG A 29 -0.15 5.88 -19.12
N LEU A 30 0.17 6.35 -17.92
CA LEU A 30 1.55 6.58 -17.49
C LEU A 30 2.44 5.33 -17.65
N PHE A 31 2.05 4.16 -17.14
CA PHE A 31 2.88 2.96 -17.27
C PHE A 31 2.98 2.42 -18.69
N GLU A 32 1.94 2.60 -19.52
CA GLU A 32 2.04 2.27 -20.95
C GLU A 32 3.12 3.13 -21.61
N ALA A 33 3.14 4.44 -21.31
CA ALA A 33 4.14 5.36 -21.82
C ALA A 33 5.55 5.08 -21.27
N ILE A 34 5.67 4.71 -20.00
CA ILE A 34 6.95 4.31 -19.40
C ILE A 34 7.53 3.10 -20.14
N LEU A 35 6.73 2.06 -20.36
CA LEU A 35 7.18 0.85 -21.04
C LEU A 35 7.55 1.14 -22.51
N GLU A 36 6.73 1.90 -23.22
CA GLU A 36 7.02 2.30 -24.60
C GLU A 36 8.33 3.10 -24.71
N ALA A 37 8.49 4.14 -23.87
CA ALA A 37 9.70 4.96 -23.85
C ALA A 37 10.95 4.16 -23.45
N ASN A 38 10.81 3.20 -22.54
CA ASN A 38 11.89 2.28 -22.17
C ASN A 38 12.28 1.36 -23.34
N HIS A 39 11.29 0.85 -24.09
CA HIS A 39 11.52 -0.10 -25.18
C HIS A 39 12.08 0.55 -26.45
N GLN A 40 11.64 1.78 -26.74
CA GLN A 40 12.05 2.58 -27.90
C GLN A 40 13.39 3.30 -27.71
N ARG A 41 14.00 3.21 -26.52
CA ARG A 41 15.22 3.95 -26.21
C ARG A 41 16.36 3.62 -27.20
N PRO A 42 17.00 4.65 -27.81
CA PRO A 42 18.16 4.46 -28.67
C PRO A 42 19.35 3.80 -27.95
N PRO A 43 20.20 3.04 -28.66
CA PRO A 43 21.45 2.54 -28.12
C PRO A 43 22.31 3.68 -27.55
N GLY A 44 22.79 3.51 -26.31
CA GLY A 44 23.67 4.48 -25.64
C GLY A 44 22.97 5.56 -24.82
N GLN A 45 21.65 5.69 -24.91
CA GLN A 45 20.89 6.44 -23.90
C GLN A 45 20.61 5.55 -22.70
N THR A 46 20.69 6.12 -21.49
CA THR A 46 20.38 5.41 -20.24
C THR A 46 18.99 5.74 -19.71
N GLN A 47 18.43 6.92 -20.03
CA GLN A 47 17.15 7.39 -19.51
C GLN A 47 16.00 7.26 -20.53
N ALA A 48 14.81 6.90 -20.06
CA ALA A 48 13.59 6.88 -20.87
C ALA A 48 13.03 8.31 -20.97
N GLU A 49 12.70 8.76 -22.17
CA GLU A 49 12.15 10.10 -22.39
C GLU A 49 10.64 10.11 -22.11
N LEU A 50 10.23 10.83 -21.06
CA LEU A 50 8.82 11.03 -20.68
C LEU A 50 8.54 12.50 -20.47
N ASN A 51 7.42 12.98 -20.99
CA ASN A 51 6.91 14.31 -20.68
C ASN A 51 6.09 14.27 -19.39
N HIS A 52 6.70 14.62 -18.26
CA HIS A 52 6.06 14.54 -16.93
C HIS A 52 4.80 15.40 -16.83
N ALA A 53 4.73 16.53 -17.54
CA ALA A 53 3.56 17.41 -17.52
C ALA A 53 2.30 16.73 -18.08
N THR A 54 2.45 15.77 -19.00
CA THR A 54 1.34 14.99 -19.55
C THR A 54 0.71 14.07 -18.51
N TYR A 55 1.49 13.64 -17.52
CA TYR A 55 1.09 12.62 -16.53
C TYR A 55 1.02 13.17 -15.10
N ALA A 56 0.90 14.49 -14.92
CA ALA A 56 0.91 15.13 -13.61
C ALA A 56 -0.13 14.56 -12.63
N GLU A 57 -1.30 14.13 -13.13
CA GLU A 57 -2.36 13.51 -12.31
C GLU A 57 -2.06 12.05 -11.91
N SER A 58 -1.11 11.41 -12.57
CA SER A 58 -0.67 10.02 -12.32
C SER A 58 0.69 9.94 -11.61
N LEU A 59 1.31 11.09 -11.31
CA LEU A 59 2.52 11.23 -10.51
C LEU A 59 2.17 11.75 -9.11
N PRO A 60 2.96 11.42 -8.07
CA PRO A 60 4.18 10.62 -8.08
C PRO A 60 3.91 9.10 -8.13
N VAL A 61 4.89 8.34 -8.64
CA VAL A 61 4.89 6.87 -8.62
C VAL A 61 5.57 6.33 -7.37
N ILE A 62 5.02 5.27 -6.81
CA ILE A 62 5.64 4.49 -5.74
C ILE A 62 6.27 3.24 -6.34
N ALA A 63 7.56 3.03 -6.14
CA ALA A 63 8.23 1.81 -6.55
C ALA A 63 8.76 1.04 -5.34
N LEU A 64 8.33 -0.22 -5.19
CA LEU A 64 8.98 -1.17 -4.30
C LEU A 64 9.95 -2.03 -5.12
N THR A 65 11.23 -2.01 -4.76
CA THR A 65 12.25 -2.85 -5.43
C THR A 65 13.27 -3.44 -4.46
N CYS A 66 14.27 -4.14 -5.00
CA CYS A 66 15.35 -4.76 -4.24
C CYS A 66 16.34 -3.75 -3.66
N ILE A 67 17.06 -4.15 -2.60
CA ILE A 67 18.24 -3.46 -2.05
C ILE A 67 19.49 -3.57 -2.93
N ASP A 68 19.40 -4.20 -4.10
CA ASP A 68 20.53 -4.34 -5.01
C ASP A 68 21.06 -2.97 -5.44
N PRO A 69 22.35 -2.64 -5.17
CA PRO A 69 22.89 -1.32 -5.44
C PRO A 69 22.93 -0.97 -6.94
N ARG A 70 22.91 -1.95 -7.84
CA ARG A 70 22.87 -1.74 -9.30
C ARG A 70 21.61 -0.98 -9.73
N LEU A 71 20.53 -1.10 -8.96
CA LEU A 71 19.26 -0.41 -9.25
C LEU A 71 19.29 1.08 -8.95
N ASN A 72 20.29 1.59 -8.20
CA ASN A 72 20.34 2.99 -7.74
C ASN A 72 20.31 4.00 -8.90
N ALA A 73 21.10 3.74 -9.94
CA ALA A 73 21.10 4.54 -11.16
C ALA A 73 20.07 4.00 -12.16
N LEU A 74 20.03 2.67 -12.30
CA LEU A 74 19.29 2.03 -13.38
C LEU A 74 17.78 2.26 -13.32
N LEU A 75 17.16 2.20 -12.13
CA LEU A 75 15.70 2.19 -12.04
C LEU A 75 15.05 3.55 -12.36
N PRO A 76 15.49 4.69 -11.79
CA PRO A 76 14.96 6.00 -12.17
C PRO A 76 15.13 6.26 -13.67
N GLU A 77 16.29 5.90 -14.22
CA GLU A 77 16.58 6.04 -15.64
C GLU A 77 15.68 5.14 -16.51
N ALA A 78 15.50 3.88 -16.15
CA ALA A 78 14.64 2.92 -16.83
C ALA A 78 13.18 3.36 -16.86
N LEU A 79 12.68 3.92 -15.75
CA LEU A 79 11.32 4.44 -15.65
C LEU A 79 11.16 5.82 -16.28
N GLY A 80 12.24 6.59 -16.46
CA GLY A 80 12.18 7.96 -16.96
C GLY A 80 11.50 8.95 -16.00
N ILE A 81 11.40 8.61 -14.72
CA ILE A 81 10.72 9.42 -13.68
C ILE A 81 11.77 10.25 -12.93
N GLY A 82 11.47 11.53 -12.73
CA GLY A 82 12.33 12.46 -11.98
C GLY A 82 12.33 12.17 -10.48
N PRO A 83 13.36 12.62 -9.74
CA PRO A 83 13.50 12.33 -8.31
C PRO A 83 12.34 12.88 -7.46
N GLU A 84 11.74 14.01 -7.86
CA GLU A 84 10.61 14.63 -7.15
C GLU A 84 9.33 13.80 -7.28
N ASP A 85 9.20 13.02 -8.36
CA ASP A 85 8.01 12.23 -8.67
C ASP A 85 8.19 10.73 -8.36
N PHE A 86 9.31 10.36 -7.73
CA PHE A 86 9.69 8.97 -7.49
C PHE A 86 9.78 8.62 -6.01
N ILE A 87 8.72 8.02 -5.48
CA ILE A 87 8.67 7.52 -4.11
C ILE A 87 9.29 6.12 -4.07
N TRP A 88 10.54 6.05 -3.63
CA TRP A 88 11.32 4.82 -3.69
C TRP A 88 11.31 4.04 -2.37
N LEU A 89 10.71 2.85 -2.37
CA LEU A 89 10.77 1.88 -1.28
C LEU A 89 11.66 0.69 -1.66
N ARG A 90 12.47 0.22 -0.70
CA ARG A 90 13.45 -0.85 -0.95
C ARG A 90 13.51 -1.84 0.20
N ASN A 91 13.49 -3.12 -0.12
CA ASN A 91 13.79 -4.20 0.81
C ASN A 91 14.47 -5.37 0.08
N ALA A 92 14.88 -6.41 0.80
CA ALA A 92 15.47 -7.58 0.18
C ALA A 92 14.48 -8.19 -0.81
N ALA A 93 14.86 -8.21 -2.09
CA ALA A 93 14.13 -8.83 -3.19
C ALA A 93 12.67 -8.39 -3.35
N ASN A 94 12.34 -7.13 -3.00
CA ASN A 94 10.99 -6.57 -3.17
C ASN A 94 9.88 -7.44 -2.55
N ILE A 95 10.20 -8.16 -1.46
CA ILE A 95 9.31 -9.14 -0.82
C ILE A 95 8.23 -8.40 -0.04
N ILE A 96 6.99 -8.85 -0.20
CA ILE A 96 5.86 -8.49 0.66
C ILE A 96 5.43 -9.78 1.35
N THR A 97 5.45 -9.81 2.68
CA THR A 97 5.14 -11.03 3.45
C THR A 97 3.64 -11.20 3.75
N GLY A 98 2.84 -10.17 3.46
CA GLY A 98 1.39 -10.21 3.59
C GLY A 98 0.72 -8.84 3.43
N PRO A 99 -0.63 -8.81 3.36
CA PRO A 99 -1.42 -7.61 3.13
C PRO A 99 -1.42 -6.61 4.29
N LEU A 100 -0.91 -6.98 5.46
CA LEU A 100 -0.73 -6.09 6.62
C LEU A 100 0.73 -6.06 7.12
N SER A 101 1.67 -6.45 6.25
CA SER A 101 3.10 -6.44 6.57
C SER A 101 3.67 -5.03 6.76
N SER A 102 4.90 -4.93 7.30
CA SER A 102 5.56 -3.63 7.46
C SER A 102 5.79 -2.94 6.12
N THR A 103 6.10 -3.69 5.07
CA THR A 103 6.25 -3.16 3.71
C THR A 103 4.92 -2.64 3.18
N MET A 104 3.82 -3.33 3.47
CA MET A 104 2.49 -2.85 3.09
C MET A 104 2.13 -1.56 3.81
N ARG A 105 2.44 -1.45 5.10
CA ARG A 105 2.29 -0.19 5.85
C ARG A 105 3.05 0.95 5.19
N SER A 106 4.28 0.72 4.73
CA SER A 106 5.06 1.72 4.01
C SER A 106 4.44 2.11 2.66
N LEU A 107 3.95 1.14 1.88
CA LEU A 107 3.22 1.41 0.62
C LEU A 107 1.97 2.25 0.87
N ALA A 108 1.15 1.87 1.86
CA ALA A 108 -0.06 2.59 2.20
C ALA A 108 0.22 4.04 2.66
N LEU A 109 1.26 4.25 3.48
CA LEU A 109 1.67 5.59 3.89
C LEU A 109 2.22 6.40 2.71
N ALA A 110 2.89 5.78 1.74
CA ALA A 110 3.32 6.48 0.53
C ALA A 110 2.11 6.98 -0.29
N CYS A 111 1.04 6.20 -0.40
CA CYS A 111 -0.21 6.67 -0.99
C CYS A 111 -0.83 7.81 -0.15
N ALA A 112 -1.08 7.56 1.13
CA ALA A 112 -1.88 8.44 1.98
C ALA A 112 -1.18 9.75 2.36
N THR A 113 0.14 9.75 2.52
CA THR A 113 0.89 10.90 3.06
C THR A 113 1.80 11.57 2.05
N LYS A 114 2.20 10.86 0.99
CA LYS A 114 3.07 11.38 -0.08
C LYS A 114 2.35 11.55 -1.41
N GLY A 115 1.05 11.22 -1.47
CA GLY A 115 0.22 11.42 -2.65
C GLY A 115 0.51 10.44 -3.79
N GLY A 116 1.23 9.34 -3.52
CA GLY A 116 1.56 8.36 -4.55
C GLY A 116 0.31 7.82 -5.26
N ARG A 117 0.30 7.94 -6.59
CA ARG A 117 -0.86 7.70 -7.45
C ARG A 117 -0.91 6.31 -8.02
N GLU A 118 0.26 5.74 -8.31
CA GLU A 118 0.41 4.39 -8.87
C GLU A 118 1.55 3.65 -8.17
N ILE A 119 1.40 2.33 -8.01
CA ILE A 119 2.39 1.47 -7.36
C ILE A 119 3.00 0.54 -8.41
N ALA A 120 4.33 0.41 -8.41
CA ALA A 120 5.06 -0.61 -9.15
C ALA A 120 5.85 -1.52 -8.20
N ILE A 121 5.53 -2.82 -8.24
CA ILE A 121 6.33 -3.86 -7.62
C ILE A 121 7.35 -4.33 -8.66
N LEU A 122 8.62 -4.01 -8.42
CA LEU A 122 9.70 -4.12 -9.40
C LEU A 122 10.74 -5.15 -8.95
N GLY A 123 10.71 -6.32 -9.59
CA GLY A 123 11.80 -7.29 -9.51
C GLY A 123 12.88 -7.02 -10.54
N HIS A 124 14.00 -7.74 -10.47
CA HIS A 124 15.12 -7.57 -11.40
C HIS A 124 15.78 -8.91 -11.75
N SER A 125 16.37 -9.02 -12.95
CA SER A 125 17.18 -10.19 -13.32
C SER A 125 18.43 -10.30 -12.44
N ASP A 126 18.95 -11.52 -12.28
CA ASP A 126 20.14 -11.80 -11.44
C ASP A 126 19.97 -11.32 -9.98
N CYS A 127 18.81 -11.61 -9.38
CA CYS A 127 18.56 -11.30 -7.98
C CYS A 127 19.30 -12.27 -7.04
N LYS A 128 20.29 -11.76 -6.30
CA LYS A 128 21.08 -12.58 -5.36
C LYS A 128 20.26 -13.17 -4.22
N VAL A 129 19.18 -12.51 -3.82
CA VAL A 129 18.27 -13.06 -2.79
C VAL A 129 17.49 -14.25 -3.35
N ARG A 130 17.05 -14.19 -4.62
CA ARG A 130 16.42 -15.34 -5.30
C ARG A 130 17.36 -16.53 -5.37
N GLN A 131 18.64 -16.29 -5.64
CA GLN A 131 19.65 -17.34 -5.80
C GLN A 131 20.04 -18.01 -4.47
N ALA A 132 19.69 -17.42 -3.32
CA ALA A 132 20.06 -17.96 -2.03
C ALA A 132 19.16 -19.13 -1.64
N THR A 133 19.77 -20.26 -1.27
CA THR A 133 19.06 -21.35 -0.58
C THR A 133 19.14 -21.18 0.94
N ALA A 134 18.30 -21.89 1.69
CA ALA A 134 18.40 -21.93 3.15
C ALA A 134 19.79 -22.40 3.62
N MET A 135 20.39 -23.37 2.92
CA MET A 135 21.75 -23.83 3.23
C MET A 135 22.80 -22.74 2.98
N ASP A 136 22.69 -22.02 1.86
CA ASP A 136 23.59 -20.89 1.56
C ASP A 136 23.48 -19.80 2.63
N LEU A 137 22.26 -19.48 3.06
CA LEU A 137 22.04 -18.51 4.13
C LEU A 137 22.68 -18.96 5.44
N ILE A 138 22.51 -20.23 5.83
CA ILE A 138 23.15 -20.77 7.03
C ILE A 138 24.67 -20.64 6.95
N GLN A 139 25.28 -20.99 5.82
CA GLN A 139 26.73 -20.86 5.66
C GLN A 139 27.18 -19.39 5.67
N ARG A 140 26.47 -18.50 4.98
CA ARG A 140 26.79 -17.07 4.94
C ARG A 140 26.65 -16.42 6.31
N PHE A 141 25.59 -16.72 7.06
CA PHE A 141 25.42 -16.24 8.43
C PHE A 141 26.48 -16.81 9.38
N ARG A 142 26.87 -18.08 9.20
CA ARG A 142 27.98 -18.66 9.95
C ARG A 142 29.29 -17.93 9.68
N THR A 143 29.58 -17.54 8.43
CA THR A 143 30.75 -16.71 8.10
C THR A 143 30.71 -15.34 8.78
N LEU A 144 29.50 -14.82 9.06
CA LEU A 144 29.29 -13.60 9.85
C LEU A 144 29.36 -13.83 11.37
N GLY A 145 29.66 -15.05 11.82
CA GLY A 145 29.73 -15.40 13.24
C GLY A 145 28.36 -15.62 13.89
N ILE A 146 27.31 -15.85 13.10
CA ILE A 146 25.96 -16.13 13.59
C ILE A 146 25.69 -17.63 13.52
N ASP A 147 25.56 -18.25 14.68
CA ASP A 147 25.25 -19.67 14.80
C ASP A 147 23.81 -19.98 14.39
N ARG A 148 23.59 -21.21 13.89
CA ARG A 148 22.27 -21.70 13.45
C ARG A 148 21.19 -21.56 14.52
N ALA A 149 21.55 -21.64 15.80
CA ALA A 149 20.63 -21.50 16.93
C ALA A 149 20.02 -20.09 17.08
N HIS A 150 20.68 -19.07 16.52
CA HIS A 150 20.17 -17.70 16.51
C HIS A 150 19.35 -17.36 15.27
N LEU A 151 19.33 -18.25 14.27
CA LEU A 151 18.53 -18.07 13.07
C LEU A 151 17.09 -18.56 13.30
N PRO A 152 16.11 -17.96 12.62
CA PRO A 152 14.74 -18.47 12.61
C PRO A 152 14.69 -19.97 12.31
N GLU A 153 13.68 -20.67 12.84
CA GLU A 153 13.51 -22.09 12.55
C GLU A 153 13.26 -22.32 11.06
N ASN A 154 12.31 -21.58 10.49
CA ASN A 154 11.95 -21.61 9.08
C ASN A 154 12.55 -20.42 8.32
N LEU A 155 13.75 -20.60 7.77
CA LEU A 155 14.45 -19.56 7.00
C LEU A 155 13.71 -19.21 5.70
N ASN A 156 13.06 -20.19 5.07
CA ASN A 156 12.36 -19.98 3.80
C ASN A 156 11.22 -18.97 4.00
N GLU A 157 10.43 -19.17 5.06
CA GLU A 157 9.32 -18.29 5.39
C GLU A 157 9.80 -16.94 5.91
N PHE A 158 10.74 -16.94 6.87
CA PHE A 158 11.20 -15.70 7.50
C PHE A 158 11.88 -14.75 6.52
N PHE A 159 12.78 -15.27 5.67
CA PHE A 159 13.47 -14.46 4.66
C PHE A 159 12.70 -14.38 3.33
N GLY A 160 11.55 -15.04 3.24
CA GLY A 160 10.69 -15.04 2.05
C GLY A 160 11.38 -15.59 0.81
N LEU A 161 12.15 -16.68 0.92
CA LEU A 161 12.84 -17.29 -0.21
C LEU A 161 11.86 -17.73 -1.30
N PHE A 162 12.24 -17.52 -2.56
CA PHE A 162 11.37 -17.72 -3.71
C PHE A 162 12.17 -18.27 -4.91
N ALA A 163 11.50 -19.02 -5.77
CA ALA A 163 12.15 -19.70 -6.90
C ALA A 163 12.25 -18.84 -8.17
N SER A 164 11.40 -17.83 -8.32
CA SER A 164 11.29 -17.02 -9.54
C SER A 164 10.99 -15.57 -9.21
N GLU A 165 11.79 -14.67 -9.79
CA GLU A 165 11.60 -13.22 -9.70
C GLU A 165 10.21 -12.82 -10.19
N ARG A 166 9.75 -13.41 -11.29
CA ARG A 166 8.41 -13.17 -11.86
C ARG A 166 7.31 -13.53 -10.88
N GLN A 167 7.37 -14.74 -10.30
CA GLN A 167 6.35 -15.20 -9.36
C GLN A 167 6.34 -14.37 -8.07
N ASN A 168 7.51 -13.93 -7.61
CA ASN A 168 7.61 -13.03 -6.47
C ASN A 168 6.95 -11.66 -6.75
N VAL A 169 7.14 -11.12 -7.95
CA VAL A 169 6.45 -9.88 -8.37
C VAL A 169 4.94 -10.07 -8.42
N ILE A 170 4.44 -11.14 -9.05
CA ILE A 170 3.00 -11.45 -9.13
C ILE A 170 2.40 -11.52 -7.71
N ARG A 171 3.02 -12.29 -6.82
CA ARG A 171 2.58 -12.43 -5.43
C ARG A 171 2.62 -11.10 -4.66
N GLY A 172 3.63 -10.27 -4.90
CA GLY A 172 3.71 -8.94 -4.30
C GLY A 172 2.57 -8.04 -4.74
N VAL A 173 2.20 -8.08 -6.03
CA VAL A 173 1.04 -7.35 -6.56
C VAL A 173 -0.26 -7.87 -5.95
N GLU A 174 -0.43 -9.18 -5.81
CA GLU A 174 -1.59 -9.78 -5.15
C GLU A 174 -1.74 -9.31 -3.69
N PHE A 175 -0.65 -9.33 -2.91
CA PHE A 175 -0.70 -8.82 -1.53
C PHE A 175 -1.01 -7.34 -1.44
N ALA A 176 -0.53 -6.53 -2.39
CA ALA A 176 -0.84 -5.11 -2.44
C ALA A 176 -2.30 -4.85 -2.79
N ARG A 177 -2.84 -5.52 -3.83
CA ARG A 177 -4.25 -5.39 -4.23
C ARG A 177 -5.22 -5.96 -3.19
N GLY A 178 -4.84 -7.03 -2.49
CA GLY A 178 -5.62 -7.64 -1.42
C GLY A 178 -5.51 -6.91 -0.07
N SER A 179 -4.70 -5.86 0.02
CA SER A 179 -4.57 -5.12 1.28
C SER A 179 -5.74 -4.15 1.46
N PRO A 180 -6.38 -4.12 2.65
CA PRO A 180 -7.41 -3.11 2.95
C PRO A 180 -6.82 -1.69 3.09
N LEU A 181 -5.49 -1.54 3.04
CA LEU A 181 -4.79 -0.27 3.16
C LEU A 181 -4.47 0.38 1.80
N ILE A 182 -4.65 -0.34 0.70
CA ILE A 182 -4.45 0.16 -0.66
C ILE A 182 -5.82 0.30 -1.31
N GLY A 183 -6.20 1.53 -1.66
CA GLY A 183 -7.52 1.80 -2.22
C GLY A 183 -7.72 1.09 -3.57
N PRO A 184 -8.94 0.62 -3.89
CA PRO A 184 -9.21 -0.13 -5.13
C PRO A 184 -9.01 0.70 -6.41
N GLY A 185 -8.93 2.03 -6.29
CA GLY A 185 -8.63 2.94 -7.39
C GLY A 185 -7.14 3.16 -7.65
N VAL A 186 -6.23 2.63 -6.83
CA VAL A 186 -4.77 2.77 -7.00
C VAL A 186 -4.27 1.66 -7.94
N PRO A 187 -3.75 1.98 -9.13
CA PRO A 187 -3.12 0.98 -9.99
C PRO A 187 -1.91 0.35 -9.31
N VAL A 188 -1.87 -0.99 -9.30
CA VAL A 188 -0.72 -1.76 -8.83
C VAL A 188 -0.18 -2.60 -9.97
N HIS A 189 1.02 -2.25 -10.42
CA HIS A 189 1.73 -2.88 -11.52
C HIS A 189 2.80 -3.84 -11.01
N GLY A 190 3.04 -4.90 -11.76
CA GLY A 190 4.16 -5.81 -11.55
C GLY A 190 5.11 -5.72 -12.73
N LEU A 191 6.37 -5.39 -12.48
CA LEU A 191 7.40 -5.22 -13.51
C LEU A 191 8.66 -6.04 -13.17
N LEU A 192 9.39 -6.41 -14.21
CA LEU A 192 10.76 -6.91 -14.10
C LEU A 192 11.70 -6.00 -14.89
N ILE A 193 12.87 -5.71 -14.33
CA ILE A 193 13.94 -5.03 -15.05
C ILE A 193 15.08 -5.99 -15.34
N ASP A 194 15.55 -6.02 -16.57
CA ASP A 194 16.83 -6.66 -16.88
C ASP A 194 17.98 -5.75 -16.45
N ILE A 195 18.83 -6.22 -15.53
CA ILE A 195 19.89 -5.39 -14.94
C ILE A 195 21.02 -5.02 -15.90
N ASN A 196 21.17 -5.75 -17.02
CA ASN A 196 22.26 -5.54 -17.97
C ASN A 196 21.84 -4.54 -19.06
N THR A 197 20.58 -4.59 -19.46
CA THR A 197 20.04 -3.79 -20.57
C THR A 197 19.16 -2.63 -20.11
N GLY A 198 18.64 -2.67 -18.88
CA GLY A 198 17.65 -1.72 -18.37
C GLY A 198 16.26 -1.87 -18.98
N ARG A 199 16.01 -2.92 -19.78
CA ARG A 199 14.71 -3.17 -20.38
C ARG A 199 13.72 -3.63 -19.32
N LEU A 200 12.55 -3.01 -19.33
CA LEU A 200 11.43 -3.36 -18.48
C LEU A 200 10.56 -4.41 -19.16
N GLU A 201 10.03 -5.34 -18.37
CA GLU A 201 9.02 -6.29 -18.79
C GLU A 201 7.78 -6.09 -17.92
N TRP A 202 6.62 -6.00 -18.57
CA TRP A 202 5.35 -5.91 -17.88
C TRP A 202 4.85 -7.30 -17.49
N VAL A 203 4.86 -7.60 -16.19
CA VAL A 203 4.40 -8.89 -15.66
C VAL A 203 2.93 -8.86 -15.28
N VAL A 204 2.49 -7.77 -14.64
CA VAL A 204 1.09 -7.56 -14.24
C VAL A 204 0.67 -6.14 -14.56
N ASN A 205 -0.36 -6.00 -15.41
CA ASN A 205 -0.95 -4.71 -15.73
C ASN A 205 -1.90 -4.24 -14.62
N GLY A 206 -1.57 -3.11 -14.01
CA GLY A 206 -2.37 -2.42 -12.99
C GLY A 206 -3.68 -1.86 -13.52
N TYR A 207 -3.77 -1.65 -14.83
CA TYR A 207 -4.90 -0.99 -15.47
C TYR A 207 -6.05 -1.92 -15.85
N GLU A 208 -5.79 -3.22 -16.04
CA GLU A 208 -6.78 -4.21 -16.52
C GLU A 208 -7.95 -4.42 -15.56
N ASN A 209 -7.77 -4.15 -14.27
CA ASN A 209 -8.79 -4.36 -13.24
C ASN A 209 -9.33 -3.05 -12.65
N LEU A 210 -9.03 -1.91 -13.27
CA LEU A 210 -9.56 -0.60 -12.85
C LEU A 210 -10.77 -0.23 -13.71
N PRO A 211 -11.83 0.36 -13.10
CA PRO A 211 -12.89 0.98 -13.89
C PRO A 211 -12.26 1.98 -14.87
N ALA A 212 -12.73 1.99 -16.13
CA ALA A 212 -12.22 2.91 -17.14
C ALA A 212 -12.30 4.36 -16.62
N ALA A 213 -11.22 5.12 -16.80
CA ALA A 213 -11.19 6.52 -16.41
C ALA A 213 -12.41 7.24 -17.02
N PRO A 214 -13.15 8.05 -16.25
CA PRO A 214 -14.24 8.83 -16.82
C PRO A 214 -13.63 9.77 -17.86
N SER A 215 -13.99 9.58 -19.12
CA SER A 215 -13.68 10.53 -20.18
C SER A 215 -14.45 11.81 -19.89
N THR A 216 -13.81 12.81 -19.30
CA THR A 216 -14.40 14.14 -19.16
C THR A 216 -14.57 14.72 -20.58
N PRO A 217 -15.79 15.00 -21.05
CA PRO A 217 -15.96 15.66 -22.34
C PRO A 217 -15.31 17.05 -22.26
N ALA A 218 -14.45 17.37 -23.22
CA ALA A 218 -13.93 18.72 -23.39
C ALA A 218 -15.11 19.67 -23.64
N GLY A 219 -15.51 20.45 -22.63
CA GLY A 219 -16.54 21.48 -22.80
C GLY A 219 -17.53 21.72 -21.66
N ALA A 220 -17.37 21.15 -20.45
CA ALA A 220 -18.26 21.48 -19.33
C ALA A 220 -17.73 22.66 -18.49
N PRO A 221 -18.54 23.69 -18.18
CA PRO A 221 -18.08 24.82 -17.39
C PRO A 221 -17.79 24.38 -15.94
N ARG A 222 -16.68 24.88 -15.39
CA ARG A 222 -16.27 24.68 -13.99
C ARG A 222 -17.29 25.39 -13.07
N GLY A 223 -18.35 24.68 -12.70
CA GLY A 223 -19.24 25.01 -11.59
C GLY A 223 -18.95 24.08 -10.43
N ALA A 224 -18.34 24.62 -9.38
CA ALA A 224 -17.97 23.90 -8.17
C ALA A 224 -19.20 23.59 -7.29
N THR A 225 -20.06 22.66 -7.70
CA THR A 225 -21.19 22.19 -6.87
C THR A 225 -21.75 20.85 -7.39
N SER A 226 -20.99 19.76 -7.34
CA SER A 226 -21.58 18.42 -7.48
C SER A 226 -20.69 17.28 -6.96
N LEU A 227 -20.13 17.44 -5.77
CA LEU A 227 -19.58 16.31 -5.00
C LEU A 227 -20.13 16.22 -3.58
N LEU A 228 -20.98 17.17 -3.15
CA LEU A 228 -21.64 17.13 -1.85
C LEU A 228 -22.92 16.29 -1.84
N GLY A 229 -23.59 16.10 -2.98
CA GLY A 229 -24.90 15.42 -3.04
C GLY A 229 -24.88 13.90 -2.85
N THR A 230 -23.72 13.26 -2.94
CA THR A 230 -23.59 11.80 -2.73
C THR A 230 -23.17 11.46 -1.30
N ALA A 231 -22.69 12.44 -0.53
CA ALA A 231 -22.36 12.27 0.89
C ALA A 231 -23.56 12.51 1.83
N GLU A 232 -24.64 13.13 1.34
CA GLU A 232 -25.83 13.50 2.13
C GLU A 232 -26.81 12.35 2.41
N ARG A 233 -26.52 11.11 2.02
CA ARG A 233 -27.33 9.94 2.40
C ARG A 233 -26.82 9.17 3.62
N LEU A 234 -25.70 9.57 4.22
CA LEU A 234 -25.09 8.80 5.32
C LEU A 234 -24.98 9.51 6.68
N ILE A 235 -25.32 10.80 6.80
CA ILE A 235 -25.34 11.45 8.11
C ILE A 235 -26.51 12.43 8.16
N GLY A 236 -27.55 12.05 8.90
CA GLY A 236 -28.77 12.84 9.09
C GLY A 236 -28.52 14.06 9.98
N ILE A 237 -27.98 15.13 9.40
CA ILE A 237 -27.91 16.44 10.03
C ILE A 237 -28.73 17.40 9.15
N ARG A 238 -29.88 17.85 9.67
CA ARG A 238 -30.65 18.93 9.03
C ARG A 238 -30.07 20.26 9.46
N LEU A 239 -29.67 21.07 8.50
CA LEU A 239 -28.93 22.31 8.72
C LEU A 239 -29.76 23.49 8.17
N ASP A 240 -30.93 23.70 8.77
CA ASP A 240 -31.91 24.68 8.26
C ASP A 240 -32.03 25.95 9.12
N GLU A 241 -31.24 26.14 10.20
CA GLU A 241 -31.36 27.32 11.08
C GLU A 241 -30.04 27.90 11.62
N LEU A 242 -29.03 28.14 10.78
CA LEU A 242 -27.86 28.93 11.21
C LEU A 242 -27.61 30.11 10.27
N LYS A 243 -28.18 31.27 10.64
CA LYS A 243 -27.80 32.59 10.13
C LYS A 243 -26.43 32.96 10.68
N PHE A 244 -25.43 33.10 9.82
CA PHE A 244 -24.11 33.63 10.16
C PHE A 244 -24.08 35.14 9.90
N PRO A 245 -23.75 35.99 10.90
CA PRO A 245 -23.44 37.39 10.64
C PRO A 245 -21.95 37.56 10.30
N GLU A 246 -21.68 38.43 9.33
CA GLU A 246 -20.33 38.80 8.88
C GLU A 246 -19.64 39.73 9.88
N GLY A 247 -18.43 39.36 10.34
CA GLY A 247 -17.60 40.25 11.16
C GLY A 247 -16.35 39.62 11.77
N LYS A 248 -15.18 39.96 11.21
CA LYS A 248 -13.80 39.98 11.75
C LYS A 248 -13.36 38.83 12.68
N ILE A 249 -12.43 38.02 12.15
CA ILE A 249 -11.82 36.77 12.66
C ILE A 249 -10.90 36.94 13.92
N GLY A 250 -11.01 38.05 14.67
CA GLY A 250 -10.03 38.41 15.71
C GLY A 250 -10.40 38.10 17.17
N GLU A 251 -11.68 37.95 17.51
CA GLU A 251 -12.13 37.86 18.92
C GLU A 251 -12.79 36.54 19.31
N THR A 252 -12.98 35.62 18.37
CA THR A 252 -13.82 34.42 18.56
C THR A 252 -13.17 33.30 19.39
N VAL A 253 -11.87 33.36 19.67
CA VAL A 253 -11.19 32.31 20.45
C VAL A 253 -11.41 32.46 21.97
N LYS A 254 -11.66 33.68 22.47
CA LYS A 254 -11.92 33.91 23.90
C LYS A 254 -13.39 33.73 24.31
N THR A 255 -14.33 33.80 23.38
CA THR A 255 -15.76 33.66 23.68
C THR A 255 -16.25 32.21 23.56
N LEU A 256 -15.66 31.40 22.68
CA LEU A 256 -15.99 29.96 22.56
C LEU A 256 -15.52 29.12 23.76
N ALA A 257 -14.41 29.50 24.39
CA ALA A 257 -13.95 28.83 25.62
C ALA A 257 -14.82 29.14 26.85
N ARG A 258 -15.63 30.21 26.81
CA ARG A 258 -16.46 30.66 27.95
C ARG A 258 -17.94 30.29 27.82
N ALA A 259 -18.39 29.80 26.65
CA ALA A 259 -19.74 29.31 26.42
C ALA A 259 -19.87 27.78 26.61
N ALA A 260 -18.76 27.04 26.68
CA ALA A 260 -18.76 25.59 26.92
C ALA A 260 -18.96 25.20 28.41
N GLU A 261 -18.95 26.17 29.32
CA GLU A 261 -19.08 25.95 30.77
C GLU A 261 -20.47 26.32 31.34
N ALA A 262 -21.43 26.69 30.48
CA ALA A 262 -22.76 27.13 30.92
C ALA A 262 -23.87 26.63 30.00
N LEU A 263 -24.08 25.30 29.94
CA LEU A 263 -25.35 24.72 29.50
C LEU A 263 -25.75 23.57 30.45
N PRO A 264 -26.97 23.59 31.01
CA PRO A 264 -27.44 22.57 31.94
C PRO A 264 -27.80 21.27 31.20
N ALA A 265 -27.46 20.13 31.82
CA ALA A 265 -27.85 18.81 31.34
C ALA A 265 -29.39 18.65 31.39
N PRO A 266 -30.06 18.17 30.33
CA PRO A 266 -31.47 17.82 30.42
C PRO A 266 -31.62 16.48 31.16
N ALA A 267 -32.40 16.52 32.23
CA ALA A 267 -32.88 15.35 32.94
C ALA A 267 -33.86 14.57 32.05
N LEU A 268 -33.54 13.31 31.79
CA LEU A 268 -34.49 12.31 31.32
C LEU A 268 -34.60 11.27 32.44
N GLU A 269 -35.74 11.27 33.10
CA GLU A 269 -36.15 10.26 34.07
C GLU A 269 -36.23 8.91 33.35
N ALA A 270 -35.39 7.96 33.76
CA ALA A 270 -35.48 6.57 33.38
C ALA A 270 -35.75 5.76 34.66
N GLU A 271 -36.85 5.01 34.64
CA GLU A 271 -37.20 3.94 35.58
C GLU A 271 -35.98 3.04 35.91
N PRO A 272 -35.86 2.51 37.14
CA PRO A 272 -34.66 1.81 37.59
C PRO A 272 -34.47 0.49 36.84
N ALA A 273 -33.53 0.48 35.89
CA ALA A 273 -33.00 -0.74 35.30
C ALA A 273 -32.20 -1.53 36.36
N PRO A 274 -32.29 -2.88 36.38
CA PRO A 274 -31.60 -3.71 37.36
C PRO A 274 -30.07 -3.53 37.23
N THR A 275 -29.41 -3.51 38.39
CA THR A 275 -27.95 -3.48 38.55
C THR A 275 -27.26 -4.46 37.59
N PRO A 276 -26.17 -4.06 36.90
CA PRO A 276 -25.47 -4.95 35.99
C PRO A 276 -24.86 -6.09 36.79
N THR A 277 -25.47 -7.26 36.68
CA THR A 277 -24.86 -8.52 37.03
C THR A 277 -23.69 -8.70 36.07
N SER A 278 -22.52 -9.08 36.60
CA SER A 278 -21.32 -9.36 35.83
C SER A 278 -21.65 -10.10 34.53
N PRO A 279 -21.09 -9.70 33.37
CA PRO A 279 -21.29 -10.45 32.15
C PRO A 279 -20.82 -11.90 32.39
N PRO A 280 -21.55 -12.91 31.89
CA PRO A 280 -21.08 -14.29 31.97
C PRO A 280 -19.70 -14.37 31.30
N PRO A 281 -18.78 -15.20 31.82
CA PRO A 281 -17.45 -15.34 31.23
C PRO A 281 -17.59 -15.67 29.74
N ALA A 282 -16.71 -15.08 28.93
CA ALA A 282 -16.58 -15.40 27.52
C ALA A 282 -16.60 -16.93 27.37
N GLN A 283 -17.56 -17.46 26.60
CA GLN A 283 -17.52 -18.86 26.23
C GLN A 283 -16.29 -19.05 25.33
N GLU A 284 -15.22 -19.55 25.95
CA GLU A 284 -14.03 -20.05 25.28
C GLU A 284 -14.37 -21.43 24.68
N LEU A 285 -13.78 -21.75 23.52
CA LEU A 285 -13.90 -23.09 22.92
C LEU A 285 -13.55 -24.15 23.97
N ASP A 286 -14.36 -25.19 24.10
CA ASP A 286 -14.18 -26.27 25.07
C ASP A 286 -12.78 -26.90 24.91
N PRO A 287 -11.86 -26.70 25.87
CA PRO A 287 -10.47 -27.15 25.75
C PRO A 287 -10.33 -28.67 25.71
N SER A 288 -11.37 -29.40 26.13
CA SER A 288 -11.41 -30.87 26.11
C SER A 288 -11.85 -31.45 24.77
N ARG A 289 -12.42 -30.64 23.87
CA ARG A 289 -12.92 -31.08 22.56
C ARG A 289 -11.91 -30.84 21.45
N ARG A 290 -12.00 -31.69 20.42
CA ARG A 290 -11.34 -31.46 19.14
C ARG A 290 -12.35 -30.95 18.11
N TYR A 291 -11.83 -30.31 17.08
CA TYR A 291 -12.60 -29.61 16.06
C TYR A 291 -12.12 -30.02 14.67
N ARG A 292 -13.06 -30.20 13.75
CA ARG A 292 -12.81 -30.20 12.31
C ARG A 292 -13.14 -28.83 11.76
N ILE A 293 -12.35 -28.32 10.84
CA ILE A 293 -12.44 -26.96 10.30
C ILE A 293 -12.41 -27.04 8.78
N ILE A 294 -13.25 -26.28 8.08
CA ILE A 294 -13.17 -26.13 6.63
C ILE A 294 -12.30 -24.91 6.33
N GLY A 295 -11.14 -25.13 5.71
CA GLY A 295 -10.26 -24.05 5.26
C GLY A 295 -10.88 -23.28 4.08
N SER A 296 -10.31 -22.12 3.77
CA SER A 296 -10.69 -21.32 2.59
C SER A 296 -10.45 -22.03 1.25
N ASP A 297 -9.73 -23.15 1.28
CA ASP A 297 -9.49 -24.07 0.17
C ASP A 297 -10.53 -25.21 0.07
N GLU A 298 -11.64 -25.09 0.81
CA GLU A 298 -12.72 -26.09 0.92
C GLU A 298 -12.29 -27.45 1.48
N LYS A 299 -11.06 -27.56 2.02
CA LYS A 299 -10.58 -28.80 2.62
C LYS A 299 -10.91 -28.85 4.11
N VAL A 300 -11.23 -30.06 4.57
CA VAL A 300 -11.46 -30.35 5.98
C VAL A 300 -10.14 -30.63 6.68
N TYR A 301 -9.81 -29.82 7.68
CA TYR A 301 -8.66 -29.97 8.55
C TYR A 301 -9.12 -30.41 9.95
N GLY A 302 -8.52 -31.46 10.50
CA GLY A 302 -8.83 -31.94 11.85
C GLY A 302 -8.83 -33.46 11.97
N PRO A 303 -9.08 -33.99 13.17
CA PRO A 303 -9.47 -33.27 14.39
C PRO A 303 -8.29 -32.55 15.07
N VAL A 304 -8.42 -31.25 15.36
CA VAL A 304 -7.44 -30.40 16.07
C VAL A 304 -7.97 -29.90 17.41
N SER A 305 -7.12 -29.66 18.41
CA SER A 305 -7.56 -29.19 19.73
C SER A 305 -8.05 -27.73 19.70
N ALA A 306 -8.91 -27.34 20.63
CA ALA A 306 -9.34 -25.93 20.81
C ALA A 306 -8.17 -24.93 20.83
N ALA A 307 -7.07 -25.29 21.50
CA ALA A 307 -5.86 -24.46 21.56
C ALA A 307 -5.26 -24.18 20.17
N LYS A 308 -5.26 -25.19 19.28
CA LYS A 308 -4.76 -25.03 17.91
C LYS A 308 -5.69 -24.19 17.04
N VAL A 309 -7.00 -24.27 17.30
CA VAL A 309 -8.00 -23.41 16.64
C VAL A 309 -7.81 -21.95 17.04
N LEU A 310 -7.63 -21.67 18.34
CA LEU A 310 -7.36 -20.31 18.84
C LEU A 310 -6.01 -19.77 18.33
N GLU A 311 -5.00 -20.63 18.21
CA GLU A 311 -3.71 -20.28 17.59
C GLU A 311 -3.92 -19.84 16.13
N TRP A 312 -4.65 -20.61 15.32
CA TRP A 312 -4.95 -20.25 13.93
C TRP A 312 -5.80 -18.98 13.79
N LEU A 313 -6.72 -18.74 14.73
CA LEU A 313 -7.51 -17.51 14.79
C LEU A 313 -6.62 -16.31 15.12
N GLY A 314 -5.68 -16.47 16.06
CA GLY A 314 -4.69 -15.44 16.39
C GLY A 314 -3.66 -15.17 15.28
N GLU A 315 -3.33 -16.19 14.49
CA GLU A 315 -2.50 -16.09 13.28
C GLU A 315 -3.26 -15.51 12.07
N GLY A 316 -4.59 -15.34 12.17
CA GLY A 316 -5.44 -14.89 11.06
C GLY A 316 -5.56 -15.89 9.91
N ARG A 317 -5.30 -17.18 10.17
CA ARG A 317 -5.42 -18.28 9.17
C ARG A 317 -6.85 -18.77 9.00
N ILE A 318 -7.66 -18.55 10.02
CA ILE A 318 -9.11 -18.79 10.06
C ILE A 318 -9.76 -17.57 10.69
N ASP A 319 -11.05 -17.36 10.44
CA ASP A 319 -11.83 -16.22 10.94
C ASP A 319 -13.10 -16.69 11.66
N GLU A 320 -13.87 -15.73 12.20
CA GLU A 320 -15.12 -16.01 12.93
C GLU A 320 -16.21 -16.66 12.06
N GLN A 321 -16.11 -16.57 10.72
CA GLN A 321 -17.07 -17.14 9.79
C GLN A 321 -16.65 -18.55 9.33
N THR A 322 -15.42 -18.97 9.64
CA THR A 322 -14.89 -20.25 9.21
C THR A 322 -15.71 -21.39 9.83
N PRO A 323 -16.25 -22.32 9.01
CA PRO A 323 -17.04 -23.43 9.52
C PRO A 323 -16.19 -24.39 10.35
N ALA A 324 -16.62 -24.64 11.57
CA ALA A 324 -16.01 -25.63 12.46
C ALA A 324 -17.08 -26.59 13.01
N GLN A 325 -16.65 -27.83 13.23
CA GLN A 325 -17.48 -28.91 13.75
C GLN A 325 -16.77 -29.53 14.96
N PRO A 326 -17.32 -29.39 16.17
CA PRO A 326 -16.78 -30.06 17.35
C PRO A 326 -17.00 -31.58 17.25
N GLU A 327 -16.03 -32.34 17.77
CA GLU A 327 -16.07 -33.79 17.82
C GLU A 327 -17.24 -34.25 18.72
N GLY A 328 -18.20 -34.97 18.13
CA GLY A 328 -19.47 -35.36 18.76
C GLY A 328 -20.71 -34.69 18.17
N GLU A 329 -20.55 -33.63 17.36
CA GLU A 329 -21.63 -32.98 16.63
C GLU A 329 -21.53 -33.25 15.13
N THR A 330 -22.68 -33.38 14.46
CA THR A 330 -22.77 -33.63 13.01
C THR A 330 -22.96 -32.34 12.20
N GLU A 331 -23.18 -31.21 12.86
CA GLU A 331 -23.48 -29.93 12.23
C GLU A 331 -22.24 -29.02 12.18
N TRP A 332 -22.08 -28.30 11.07
CA TRP A 332 -21.03 -27.29 10.91
C TRP A 332 -21.55 -25.93 11.38
N LYS A 333 -20.79 -25.27 12.25
CA LYS A 333 -21.16 -23.96 12.81
C LYS A 333 -20.02 -22.97 12.62
N PRO A 334 -20.30 -21.67 12.37
CA PRO A 334 -19.26 -20.66 12.26
C PRO A 334 -18.54 -20.48 13.61
N LEU A 335 -17.22 -20.31 13.60
CA LEU A 335 -16.40 -20.19 14.82
C LEU A 335 -16.88 -19.10 15.78
N GLY A 336 -17.31 -17.95 15.28
CA GLY A 336 -17.85 -16.84 16.08
C GLY A 336 -19.21 -17.12 16.73
N SER A 337 -19.88 -18.21 16.37
CA SER A 337 -21.05 -18.70 17.12
C SER A 337 -20.68 -19.60 18.31
N MET A 338 -19.43 -20.07 18.34
CA MET A 338 -18.89 -20.97 19.37
C MET A 338 -17.89 -20.29 20.30
N HIS A 339 -17.35 -19.12 19.91
CA HIS A 339 -16.58 -18.24 20.77
C HIS A 339 -17.15 -16.82 20.74
N GLY A 340 -17.24 -16.14 21.88
CA GLY A 340 -17.74 -14.76 21.94
C GLY A 340 -16.86 -13.78 21.14
N PRO A 341 -17.37 -12.56 20.81
CA PRO A 341 -16.60 -11.56 20.08
C PRO A 341 -15.35 -11.18 20.89
N ALA A 342 -14.19 -11.21 20.23
CA ALA A 342 -12.92 -10.88 20.86
C ALA A 342 -12.92 -9.41 21.32
N SER A 343 -13.02 -9.19 22.64
CA SER A 343 -12.83 -7.86 23.20
C SER A 343 -11.40 -7.40 22.89
N SER A 344 -11.27 -6.31 22.14
CA SER A 344 -10.00 -5.71 21.72
C SER A 344 -9.07 -5.53 22.92
N ARG A 345 -8.07 -6.41 23.06
CA ARG A 345 -6.99 -6.20 24.03
C ARG A 345 -6.12 -5.07 23.51
N HIS A 346 -6.27 -3.88 24.11
CA HIS A 346 -5.28 -2.82 23.94
C HIS A 346 -3.89 -3.37 24.31
N PRO A 347 -2.83 -3.04 23.54
CA PRO A 347 -1.47 -3.40 23.94
C PRO A 347 -1.14 -2.73 25.28
N PRO A 348 -0.35 -3.39 26.16
CA PRO A 348 0.03 -2.80 27.44
C PRO A 348 0.80 -1.50 27.21
N VAL A 349 0.41 -0.45 27.94
CA VAL A 349 1.11 0.83 27.95
C VAL A 349 2.53 0.60 28.47
N PRO A 350 3.59 1.02 27.75
CA PRO A 350 4.96 0.85 28.23
C PRO A 350 5.18 1.62 29.54
N PRO A 351 6.03 1.12 30.46
CA PRO A 351 6.32 1.80 31.71
C PRO A 351 6.92 3.19 31.45
N ARG A 352 6.47 4.19 32.21
CA ARG A 352 6.99 5.56 32.12
C ARG A 352 8.48 5.57 32.48
N LEU A 353 9.30 6.15 31.61
CA LEU A 353 10.71 6.40 31.89
C LEU A 353 10.82 7.32 33.12
N PRO A 354 11.75 7.06 34.06
CA PRO A 354 12.02 7.97 35.17
C PRO A 354 12.56 9.31 34.64
N PRO A 355 12.27 10.44 35.33
CA PRO A 355 12.73 11.75 34.90
C PRO A 355 14.26 11.80 34.83
N ALA A 356 14.77 12.40 33.75
CA ALA A 356 16.20 12.57 33.50
C ALA A 356 16.87 13.27 34.71
N LEU A 357 17.88 12.60 35.28
CA LEU A 357 18.78 13.22 36.25
C LEU A 357 19.41 14.45 35.59
N SER A 358 19.16 15.62 36.17
CA SER A 358 19.76 16.87 35.74
C SER A 358 21.28 16.74 35.86
N LEU A 359 21.96 16.86 34.71
CA LEU A 359 23.40 17.04 34.65
C LEU A 359 23.74 18.34 35.38
N LEU A 360 24.16 18.20 36.64
CA LEU A 360 24.79 19.26 37.42
C LEU A 360 26.00 19.77 36.63
N LYS A 361 25.86 20.99 36.10
CA LYS A 361 26.97 21.81 35.61
C LYS A 361 28.04 21.88 36.70
N ARG A 362 29.11 21.11 36.57
CA ARG A 362 30.34 21.36 37.33
C ARG A 362 30.96 22.65 36.80
N LYS A 363 30.77 23.74 37.55
CA LYS A 363 31.65 24.91 37.49
C LYS A 363 32.96 24.57 38.18
N ARG A 364 34.05 24.46 37.43
CA ARG A 364 35.30 25.20 37.60
C ARG A 364 36.26 24.85 36.48
#